data_AF-A0A2A5T720-F1
#
_entry.id   AF-A0A2A5T720-F1
#
_cell.length_a   1.000
_cell.length_b   1.000
_cell.length_c   1.000
_cell.angle_alpha   90.00
_cell.angle_beta   90.00
_cell.angle_gamma   90.00
#
_symmetry.space_group_name_H-M   'P 1'
#
loop_
_entity.id
_entity.type
_entity.pdbx_description
1 polymer ?
#
loop_
_entity_poly.entity_id
_entity_poly.type
_entity_poly.pdbx_seq_one_letter_code
_entity_poly.pdbx_strand_id
1 'polypeptide(L)' 'MNNLDAVFVDVDDFCQTFLPPWAKYLIPSGVKQRNKLSHLSISDVMAIVIVIAFHQSGLWTLKPITSTLFAAT' A
#
# COMPACT_ATOMS: atom_id res chain seq x y z
N MET A 1 5.87 -24.72 1.27
CA MET A 1 5.49 -23.31 1.30
C MET A 1 4.13 -23.20 0.64
N ASN A 2 3.13 -22.82 1.40
CA ASN A 2 1.75 -22.76 0.92
C ASN A 2 1.60 -21.48 0.07
N ASN A 3 0.67 -21.48 -0.88
CA ASN A 3 0.42 -20.32 -1.75
C ASN A 3 0.11 -19.05 -0.92
N LEU A 4 -0.51 -19.21 0.25
CA LEU A 4 -0.78 -18.14 1.21
C LEU A 4 0.50 -17.48 1.76
N ASP A 5 1.54 -18.26 2.03
CA ASP A 5 2.81 -17.76 2.58
C ASP A 5 3.50 -16.84 1.57
N ALA A 6 3.45 -17.20 0.28
CA ALA A 6 4.02 -16.39 -0.79
C ALA A 6 3.27 -15.06 -0.95
N VAL A 7 1.95 -15.07 -0.80
CA VAL A 7 1.13 -13.84 -0.82
C VAL A 7 1.48 -12.94 0.36
N PHE A 8 1.67 -13.49 1.56
CA PHE A 8 2.01 -12.70 2.74
C PHE A 8 3.38 -12.03 2.61
N VAL A 9 4.36 -12.74 2.05
CA VAL A 9 5.70 -12.19 1.75
C VAL A 9 5.62 -11.07 0.71
N ASP A 10 4.87 -11.29 -0.39
CA ASP A 10 4.70 -10.26 -1.43
C ASP A 10 4.00 -8.99 -0.89
N VAL A 11 3.06 -9.13 0.05
CA VAL A 11 2.42 -7.99 0.74
C VAL A 11 3.39 -7.25 1.66
N ASP A 12 4.22 -7.97 2.41
CA ASP A 12 5.18 -7.36 3.34
C ASP A 12 6.24 -6.54 2.58
N ASP A 13 6.83 -7.12 1.52
CA ASP A 13 7.79 -6.44 0.65
C ASP A 13 7.19 -5.19 -0.01
N PHE A 14 5.91 -5.27 -0.40
CA PHE A 14 5.17 -4.11 -0.92
C PHE A 14 5.03 -3.01 0.14
N CYS A 15 4.63 -3.36 1.37
CA CYS A 15 4.48 -2.39 2.45
C CYS A 15 5.80 -1.68 2.74
N GLN A 16 6.91 -2.41 2.81
CA GLN A 16 8.24 -1.85 3.04
C GLN A 16 8.65 -0.84 1.95
N THR A 17 8.25 -1.09 0.70
CA THR A 17 8.58 -0.23 -0.44
C THR A 17 7.63 0.96 -0.58
N PHE A 18 6.35 0.77 -0.29
CA PHE A 18 5.29 1.77 -0.49
C PHE A 18 5.15 2.76 0.67
N LEU A 19 5.35 2.32 1.92
CA LEU A 19 5.17 3.17 3.10
C LEU A 19 6.10 4.40 3.13
N PRO A 20 7.40 4.31 2.81
CA PRO A 20 8.29 5.47 2.91
C PRO A 20 7.95 6.59 1.90
N PRO A 21 7.69 6.33 0.60
CA PRO A 21 7.21 7.34 -0.34
C PRO A 21 5.83 7.89 0.03
N TRP A 22 4.90 7.02 0.46
CA TRP A 22 3.55 7.43 0.86
C TRP A 22 3.56 8.36 2.08
N ALA A 23 4.39 8.05 3.09
CA ALA A 23 4.59 8.91 4.25
C ALA A 23 5.15 10.29 3.85
N LYS A 24 6.07 10.35 2.87
CA LYS A 24 6.59 11.61 2.33
C LYS A 24 5.52 12.41 1.58
N TYR A 25 4.65 11.74 0.83
CA TYR A 25 3.53 12.38 0.11
C TYR A 25 2.44 12.89 1.08
N LEU A 26 2.23 12.17 2.19
CA LEU A 26 1.31 12.54 3.27
C LEU A 26 1.80 13.69 4.14
N ILE A 27 3.08 14.09 4.05
CA ILE A 27 3.58 15.35 4.60
C ILE A 27 3.30 16.40 3.52
N PRO A 28 2.12 17.05 3.50
CA PRO A 28 1.75 17.86 2.37
C PRO A 28 2.23 19.30 2.61
N SER A 29 2.12 20.10 1.54
CA SER A 29 2.08 21.57 1.49
C SER A 29 2.10 22.25 2.86
N GLY A 30 2.91 23.29 3.05
CA GLY A 30 3.09 24.05 4.32
C GLY A 30 1.82 24.61 5.01
N VAL A 31 0.62 24.22 4.58
CA VAL A 31 -0.65 24.25 5.28
C VAL A 31 -0.62 23.33 6.50
N LYS A 32 -0.82 23.91 7.68
CA LYS A 32 -0.86 23.21 8.98
C LYS A 32 -2.00 22.18 9.00
N GLN A 33 -1.66 20.90 8.82
CA GLN A 33 -2.61 19.80 8.92
C GLN A 33 -2.64 19.24 10.35
N ARG A 34 -3.83 18.94 10.88
CA ARG A 34 -4.00 18.34 12.19
C ARG A 34 -3.58 16.87 12.14
N ASN A 35 -2.43 16.54 12.73
CA ASN A 35 -1.99 15.15 12.89
C ASN A 35 -2.81 14.44 13.98
N LYS A 36 -4.06 14.07 13.65
CA LYS A 36 -4.84 13.15 14.48
C LYS A 36 -4.52 11.74 13.98
N LEU A 37 -4.11 10.85 14.89
CA LEU A 37 -4.02 9.42 14.62
C LEU A 37 -5.32 8.95 13.96
N SER A 38 -5.20 8.33 12.78
CA SER A 38 -6.31 7.59 12.19
C SER A 38 -6.75 6.50 13.16
N HIS A 39 -8.04 6.18 13.16
CA HIS A 39 -8.52 4.98 13.87
C HIS A 39 -8.08 3.68 13.16
N LEU A 40 -7.56 3.80 11.93
CA LEU A 40 -7.07 2.71 11.11
C LEU A 40 -5.58 2.53 11.35
N SER A 41 -5.17 1.28 11.60
CA SER A 41 -3.77 0.87 11.62
C SER A 41 -3.19 0.91 10.20
N ILE A 42 -1.85 0.90 10.11
CA ILE A 42 -1.16 0.82 8.82
C ILE A 42 -1.62 -0.43 8.05
N SER A 43 -1.79 -1.57 8.73
CA SER A 43 -2.31 -2.79 8.14
C SER A 43 -3.72 -2.64 7.57
N ASP A 44 -4.60 -1.89 8.23
CA ASP A 44 -5.96 -1.67 7.72
C ASP A 44 -5.94 -0.82 6.45
N VAL A 45 -5.10 0.22 6.43
CA VAL A 45 -4.91 1.07 5.24
C VAL A 45 -4.32 0.25 4.08
N MET A 46 -3.30 -0.57 4.34
CA MET A 46 -2.69 -1.43 3.33
C MET A 46 -3.69 -2.45 2.77
N ALA A 47 -4.52 -3.06 3.62
CA ALA A 47 -5.56 -4.00 3.19
C ALA A 47 -6.57 -3.32 2.25
N ILE A 48 -7.03 -2.10 2.58
CA ILE A 48 -7.94 -1.33 1.72
C ILE A 48 -7.27 -1.00 0.38
N VAL A 49 -6.03 -0.53 0.39
CA VAL A 49 -5.28 -0.19 -0.84
C VAL A 49 -5.10 -1.42 -1.74
N ILE A 50 -4.71 -2.55 -1.16
CA ILE A 50 -4.52 -3.81 -1.89
C ILE A 50 -5.84 -4.28 -2.51
N VAL A 51 -6.94 -4.27 -1.75
CA VAL A 51 -8.26 -4.68 -2.26
C VAL A 51 -8.72 -3.80 -3.41
N ILE A 52 -8.59 -2.48 -3.30
CA ILE A 52 -8.94 -1.54 -4.37
C ILE A 52 -8.09 -1.79 -5.62
N ALA A 53 -6.77 -1.93 -5.44
CA ALA A 53 -5.86 -2.13 -6.55
C ALA A 53 -6.07 -3.48 -7.26
N PHE A 54 -6.41 -4.53 -6.51
CA PHE A 54 -6.78 -5.84 -7.07
C PHE A 54 -8.09 -5.76 -7.85
N HIS A 55 -9.10 -5.09 -7.28
CA HIS A 55 -10.38 -4.87 -7.94
C HIS A 55 -10.25 -4.04 -9.23
N GLN A 56 -9.41 -2.99 -9.22
CA GLN A 56 -9.21 -2.12 -10.39
C GLN A 56 -8.37 -2.76 -11.48
N SER A 57 -7.39 -3.60 -11.12
CA SER A 57 -6.46 -4.18 -12.08
C SER A 57 -6.99 -5.46 -12.74
N GLY A 58 -7.96 -6.14 -12.13
CA GLY A 58 -8.42 -7.46 -12.58
C GLY A 58 -7.32 -8.53 -12.53
N LEU A 59 -6.22 -8.23 -11.84
CA LEU A 59 -5.04 -9.07 -11.72
C LEU A 59 -5.20 -9.98 -10.51
N TRP A 60 -4.72 -11.22 -10.67
CA TRP A 60 -4.84 -12.26 -9.66
C TRP A 60 -3.60 -12.32 -8.75
N THR A 61 -2.58 -11.50 -9.03
CA THR A 61 -1.27 -11.49 -8.37
C THR A 61 -0.87 -10.08 -7.97
N LEU A 62 -0.16 -9.97 -6.85
CA LEU A 62 0.23 -8.68 -6.26
C LEU A 62 1.39 -8.02 -7.01
N LYS A 63 2.37 -8.80 -7.49
CA LYS A 63 3.55 -8.30 -8.22
C LYS A 63 3.28 -7.28 -9.34
N PRO A 64 2.33 -7.50 -10.26
CA PRO A 64 2.05 -6.51 -11.29
C PRO A 64 1.34 -5.26 -10.75
N ILE A 65 0.60 -5.36 -9.65
CA ILE A 65 -0.04 -4.22 -8.98
C ILE A 65 1.02 -3.32 -8.33
N THR A 66 2.00 -3.90 -7.65
CA THR A 66 3.08 -3.14 -6.99
C THR A 66 3.95 -2.38 -7.99
N SER A 67 4.26 -2.99 -9.14
CA SER A 67 5.01 -2.33 -10.20
C SER A 67 4.24 -1.19 -10.85
N THR A 68 2.91 -1.31 -11.02
CA THR A 68 2.08 -0.28 -11.66
C THR A 68 1.87 0.92 -10.73
N LEU A 69 1.63 0.67 -9.44
CA LEU A 69 1.50 1.74 -8.44
C LEU A 69 2.81 2.51 -8.29
N PHE A 70 3.96 1.83 -8.24
CA PHE A 70 5.26 2.47 -8.13
C PHE A 70 5.64 3.25 -9.40
N ALA A 71 5.30 2.76 -10.59
CA ALA A 71 5.58 3.46 -11.85
C ALA A 71 4.70 4.72 -12.07
N ALA A 72 3.60 4.85 -11.35
CA ALA A 72 2.68 5.98 -11.45
C ALA A 72 2.92 7.09 -10.39
N THR A 73 3.93 6.94 -9.52
CA THR A 73 4.33 7.92 -8.49
C THR A 73 5.68 8.54 -8.84
#